data_AF-A0AAJ1DDX6-F1
#
_entry.id   AF-A0AAJ1DDX6-F1
#
_cell.length_a   1.000
_cell.length_b   1.000
_cell.length_c   1.000
_cell.angle_alpha   90.00
_cell.angle_beta   90.00
_cell.angle_gamma   90.00
#
_symmetry.space_group_name_H-M   'P 1'
#
loop_
_entity.id
_entity.type
_entity.pdbx_description
1 polymer ?
#
loop_
_entity_poly.entity_id
_entity_poly.type
_entity_poly.pdbx_seq_one_letter_code
_entity_poly.pdbx_strand_id
1 'polypeptide(L)'
;MLKHYLLAIIIGCSIFPAFSATVPSKQDNSPAPAAKWNCWGRKEVNMSNRNINNKSVSLKLSTDICDRKDLRPLFIDVYLHKISFKGAKYDGITIDIIANATHKLTGKTQEIRSTENINNIDEHVQRLQFSAVRSGDYNVDIKQIWLIFREHGKAVGSFQITGDNARNGEAYIESHITYNAMLSLIENAKSETLTTGKPSHIVFGGHYEIPMNAGSGTYTLANNGNLLIIPRIHEKEKYLIPHLLGDTHQGEAARCEGNTNAKTQDGTSQTAELYTPEQAWNKLDKPLVALNANYFDVRPQLNNTTWQSNLCSVPLGIYYDNIAQGPTHGTHNEPNQFFAGPNYFINNNNEQIALDALFWVLDQTSRIDIYYSKKVSDPAIELYANELSLSGYHFIAISGSGLPVRGLTPLPTPDSGDSETTRLAMGADDNNSLIYIFQGGSYREGISRNDLHHLYYGLSIAQSMELDGGGSAALALKADEFTVRGDTRPDSSCNEAGLWCSLITQPDGKHRPVPSWIGLAINNLAIGQ
;
A
#
# COMPACT_ATOMS: atom_id res chain seq x y z
N MET A 1 48.42 -2.13 -66.21
CA MET A 1 48.30 -3.43 -66.89
C MET A 1 47.42 -4.35 -66.05
N LEU A 2 46.59 -5.15 -66.75
CA LEU A 2 45.59 -6.15 -66.32
C LEU A 2 45.86 -6.87 -64.97
N LYS A 3 44.84 -6.96 -64.08
CA LYS A 3 43.89 -8.09 -63.84
C LYS A 3 44.58 -9.45 -63.59
N HIS A 4 44.37 -10.19 -62.49
CA HIS A 4 43.08 -10.72 -62.01
C HIS A 4 43.08 -11.10 -60.52
N TYR A 5 41.86 -11.14 -59.98
CA TYR A 5 41.40 -11.53 -58.64
C TYR A 5 41.80 -12.93 -58.17
N LEU A 6 42.01 -13.09 -56.86
CA LEU A 6 41.26 -14.09 -56.08
C LEU A 6 41.07 -13.62 -54.63
N LEU A 7 39.81 -13.70 -54.20
CA LEU A 7 39.29 -13.36 -52.89
C LEU A 7 39.59 -14.51 -51.91
N ALA A 8 40.20 -14.23 -50.76
CA ALA A 8 40.19 -15.12 -49.61
C ALA A 8 40.02 -14.27 -48.35
N ILE A 9 38.82 -14.38 -47.78
CA ILE A 9 38.36 -13.71 -46.57
C ILE A 9 39.14 -14.28 -45.39
N ILE A 10 40.02 -13.48 -44.79
CA ILE A 10 40.65 -13.77 -43.50
C ILE A 10 39.79 -13.09 -42.43
N ILE A 11 39.00 -13.91 -41.73
CA ILE A 11 38.35 -13.53 -40.47
C ILE A 11 39.46 -13.44 -39.42
N GLY A 12 39.97 -12.22 -39.22
CA GLY A 12 40.92 -11.89 -38.17
C GLY A 12 40.22 -11.83 -36.82
N CYS A 13 40.63 -12.73 -35.92
CA CYS A 13 40.30 -12.72 -34.50
C CYS A 13 40.58 -11.35 -33.87
N SER A 14 39.51 -10.65 -33.50
CA SER A 14 39.54 -9.62 -32.46
C SER A 14 38.99 -10.24 -31.19
N ILE A 15 39.86 -10.38 -30.20
CA ILE A 15 39.60 -10.91 -28.87
C ILE A 15 38.61 -9.97 -28.18
N PHE A 16 37.33 -10.36 -28.12
CA PHE A 16 36.40 -9.87 -27.12
C PHE A 16 36.59 -10.71 -25.86
N PRO A 17 36.77 -10.13 -24.67
CA PRO A 17 36.52 -10.87 -23.45
C PRO A 17 35.02 -11.19 -23.44
N ALA A 18 34.68 -12.46 -23.69
CA ALA A 18 33.36 -12.97 -23.39
C ALA A 18 33.17 -12.88 -21.86
N PHE A 19 32.69 -11.74 -21.36
CA PHE A 19 31.92 -11.75 -20.13
C PHE A 19 30.62 -12.44 -20.48
N SER A 20 30.64 -13.76 -20.30
CA SER A 20 29.46 -14.60 -20.26
C SER A 20 28.48 -13.92 -19.30
N ALA A 21 27.36 -13.44 -19.83
CA ALA A 21 26.20 -13.11 -19.04
C ALA A 21 25.78 -14.39 -18.32
N THR A 22 26.24 -14.57 -17.08
CA THR A 22 25.65 -15.51 -16.15
C THR A 22 24.22 -15.03 -15.92
N VAL A 23 23.30 -15.66 -16.65
CA VAL A 23 21.91 -15.84 -16.24
C VAL A 23 21.91 -16.07 -14.72
N PRO A 24 21.11 -15.35 -13.91
CA PRO A 24 20.96 -15.69 -12.51
C PRO A 24 20.15 -16.99 -12.43
N SER A 25 20.83 -18.11 -12.63
CA SER A 25 20.32 -19.43 -12.31
C SER A 25 20.81 -19.79 -10.92
N LYS A 26 19.86 -20.13 -10.06
CA LYS A 26 19.96 -20.52 -8.65
C LYS A 26 19.99 -19.34 -7.67
N GLN A 27 18.86 -19.21 -6.97
CA GLN A 27 18.85 -18.90 -5.55
C GLN A 27 20.09 -19.50 -4.90
N ASP A 28 20.87 -18.66 -4.24
CA ASP A 28 21.91 -19.12 -3.32
C ASP A 28 21.21 -19.97 -2.25
N ASN A 29 21.21 -21.28 -2.49
CA ASN A 29 20.68 -22.32 -1.60
C ASN A 29 21.71 -22.64 -0.50
N SER A 30 22.49 -21.64 -0.06
CA SER A 30 23.15 -21.74 1.23
C SER A 30 22.06 -21.98 2.28
N PRO A 31 22.06 -23.13 2.99
CA PRO A 31 21.06 -23.38 4.00
C PRO A 31 21.15 -22.23 5.00
N ALA A 32 20.06 -21.47 5.16
CA ALA A 32 19.91 -20.56 6.27
C ALA A 32 20.40 -21.29 7.53
N PRO A 33 21.25 -20.65 8.38
CA PRO A 33 21.85 -21.30 9.54
C PRO A 33 20.77 -22.11 10.26
N ALA A 34 21.05 -23.38 10.55
CA ALA A 34 20.08 -24.35 11.07
C ALA A 34 19.23 -23.69 12.17
N ALA A 35 18.02 -23.29 11.81
CA ALA A 35 17.36 -22.26 12.59
C ALA A 35 16.93 -22.82 13.93
N LYS A 36 17.22 -22.05 14.98
CA LYS A 36 16.90 -22.43 16.34
C LYS A 36 15.41 -22.25 16.57
N TRP A 37 14.68 -23.36 16.64
CA TRP A 37 13.29 -23.38 17.07
C TRP A 37 13.22 -23.18 18.59
N ASN A 38 12.35 -22.29 19.02
CA ASN A 38 12.08 -22.03 20.43
C ASN A 38 10.75 -22.67 20.81
N CYS A 39 10.77 -23.71 21.65
CA CYS A 39 9.56 -24.40 22.06
C CYS A 39 9.06 -23.90 23.42
N TRP A 40 7.75 -23.71 23.53
CA TRP A 40 7.08 -23.20 24.72
C TRP A 40 6.91 -24.27 25.81
N GLY A 41 7.26 -25.52 25.51
CA GLY A 41 7.27 -26.66 26.42
C GLY A 41 6.03 -27.55 26.29
N ARG A 42 6.16 -28.82 26.67
CA ARG A 42 5.05 -29.78 26.57
C ARG A 42 3.95 -29.52 27.59
N LYS A 43 2.70 -29.58 27.16
CA LYS A 43 1.50 -29.54 28.00
C LYS A 43 0.63 -30.76 27.75
N GLU A 44 0.37 -31.56 28.79
CA GLU A 44 -0.56 -32.69 28.67
C GLU A 44 -2.01 -32.23 28.60
N VAL A 45 -2.79 -32.89 27.74
CA VAL A 45 -4.23 -32.67 27.57
C VAL A 45 -4.94 -34.02 27.70
N ASN A 46 -5.90 -34.06 28.63
CA ASN A 46 -6.75 -35.23 28.87
C ASN A 46 -8.20 -34.79 28.82
N MET A 47 -9.01 -35.40 27.95
CA MET A 47 -10.40 -35.02 27.74
C MET A 47 -11.29 -36.25 27.62
N SER A 48 -12.55 -36.11 28.03
CA SER A 48 -13.58 -37.14 27.85
C SER A 48 -14.77 -36.55 27.11
N ASN A 49 -15.37 -37.30 26.21
CA ASN A 49 -16.54 -36.90 25.43
C ASN A 49 -17.44 -38.11 25.12
N ARG A 50 -18.51 -37.91 24.35
CA ARG A 50 -19.32 -38.97 23.75
C ARG A 50 -19.21 -38.95 22.24
N ASN A 51 -19.20 -40.14 21.65
CA ASN A 51 -19.14 -40.31 20.20
C ASN A 51 -20.54 -40.22 19.57
N ILE A 52 -20.63 -40.33 18.24
CA ILE A 52 -21.92 -40.25 17.51
C ILE A 52 -22.94 -41.33 17.94
N ASN A 53 -22.47 -42.43 18.51
CA ASN A 53 -23.27 -43.55 19.01
C ASN A 53 -23.52 -43.46 20.53
N ASN A 54 -23.31 -42.28 21.13
CA ASN A 54 -23.47 -42.02 22.56
C ASN A 54 -22.58 -42.88 23.49
N LYS A 55 -21.50 -43.48 22.95
CA LYS A 55 -20.50 -44.21 23.75
C LYS A 55 -19.46 -43.24 24.32
N SER A 56 -19.02 -43.51 25.54
CA SER A 56 -17.95 -42.74 26.18
C SER A 56 -16.64 -42.93 25.41
N VAL A 57 -15.97 -41.82 25.13
CA VAL A 57 -14.68 -41.80 24.47
C VAL A 57 -13.75 -40.82 25.19
N SER A 58 -12.45 -41.06 25.12
CA SER A 58 -11.45 -40.18 25.73
C SER A 58 -10.26 -39.93 24.82
N LEU A 59 -9.67 -38.75 24.98
CA LEU A 59 -8.46 -38.30 24.30
C LEU A 59 -7.37 -38.04 25.33
N LYS A 60 -6.18 -38.55 25.06
CA LYS A 60 -4.94 -38.17 25.74
C LYS A 60 -3.90 -37.79 24.69
N LEU A 61 -3.25 -36.65 24.87
CA LEU A 61 -2.10 -36.20 24.09
C LEU A 61 -1.27 -35.19 24.88
N SER A 62 -0.12 -34.78 24.35
CA SER A 62 0.57 -33.58 24.81
C SER A 62 0.85 -32.63 23.65
N THR A 63 0.61 -31.34 23.85
CA THR A 63 0.91 -30.31 22.86
C THR A 63 2.26 -29.65 23.16
N ASP A 64 3.01 -29.29 22.14
CA ASP A 64 4.12 -28.35 22.23
C ASP A 64 4.02 -27.36 21.08
N ILE A 65 4.40 -26.11 21.31
CA ILE A 65 4.36 -25.08 20.28
C ILE A 65 5.76 -24.55 20.13
N CYS A 66 6.28 -24.52 18.92
CA CYS A 66 7.60 -24.00 18.65
C CYS A 66 7.52 -22.86 17.64
N ASP A 67 8.15 -21.74 17.97
CA ASP A 67 8.30 -20.59 17.08
C ASP A 67 9.72 -20.53 16.50
N ARG A 68 9.81 -20.04 15.27
CA ARG A 68 11.08 -19.75 14.61
C ARG A 68 11.35 -18.25 14.69
N LYS A 69 12.15 -17.84 15.66
CA LYS A 69 12.51 -16.44 15.87
C LYS A 69 13.30 -15.88 14.68
N ASP A 70 13.13 -14.57 14.47
CA ASP A 70 14.01 -13.76 13.60
C ASP A 70 13.92 -14.09 12.11
N LEU A 71 12.87 -14.81 11.69
CA LEU A 71 12.66 -15.16 10.29
C LEU A 71 11.26 -14.79 9.85
N ARG A 72 11.20 -14.02 8.75
CA ARG A 72 9.96 -13.74 8.04
C ARG A 72 9.79 -14.78 6.91
N PRO A 73 8.61 -15.40 6.74
CA PRO A 73 7.39 -15.26 7.54
C PRO A 73 7.51 -15.92 8.91
N LEU A 74 6.68 -15.51 9.87
CA LEU A 74 6.62 -16.10 11.21
C LEU A 74 6.07 -17.53 11.11
N PHE A 75 6.92 -18.50 11.40
CA PHE A 75 6.54 -19.91 11.44
C PHE A 75 6.22 -20.35 12.88
N ILE A 76 5.07 -21.00 13.04
CA ILE A 76 4.63 -21.62 14.29
C ILE A 76 4.34 -23.09 14.02
N ASP A 77 5.10 -23.98 14.66
CA ASP A 77 4.83 -25.42 14.63
C ASP A 77 3.99 -25.82 15.83
N VAL A 78 2.83 -26.42 15.56
CA VAL A 78 1.97 -27.04 16.57
C VAL A 78 2.24 -28.54 16.58
N TYR A 79 2.95 -29.01 17.60
CA TYR A 79 3.25 -30.41 17.81
C TYR A 79 2.15 -31.08 18.65
N LEU A 80 1.65 -32.20 18.16
CA LEU A 80 0.75 -33.11 18.88
C LEU A 80 1.47 -34.43 19.09
N HIS A 81 1.85 -34.68 20.34
CA HIS A 81 2.59 -35.87 20.74
C HIS A 81 1.68 -36.88 21.44
N LYS A 82 2.01 -38.16 21.29
CA LYS A 82 1.34 -39.30 21.97
C LYS A 82 -0.18 -39.27 21.84
N ILE A 83 -0.69 -39.00 20.65
CA ILE A 83 -2.14 -38.93 20.37
C ILE A 83 -2.75 -40.32 20.64
N SER A 84 -3.68 -40.39 21.59
CA SER A 84 -4.35 -41.63 21.98
C SER A 84 -5.84 -41.40 22.19
N PHE A 85 -6.65 -42.08 21.39
CA PHE A 85 -8.11 -42.09 21.52
C PHE A 85 -8.63 -43.47 21.94
N LYS A 86 -9.52 -43.48 22.95
CA LYS A 86 -10.14 -44.70 23.49
C LYS A 86 -11.65 -44.64 23.36
N GLY A 87 -12.27 -45.80 23.13
CA GLY A 87 -13.74 -46.00 23.18
C GLY A 87 -14.45 -46.15 21.83
N ALA A 88 -13.81 -45.85 20.71
CA ALA A 88 -14.30 -46.16 19.36
C ALA A 88 -13.16 -46.55 18.41
N LYS A 89 -13.48 -47.34 17.38
CA LYS A 89 -12.55 -47.66 16.29
C LYS A 89 -12.42 -46.45 15.37
N TYR A 90 -11.23 -46.25 14.82
CA TYR A 90 -10.92 -45.17 13.89
C TYR A 90 -9.72 -45.59 13.02
N ASP A 91 -9.68 -45.10 11.79
CA ASP A 91 -8.61 -45.30 10.82
C ASP A 91 -7.99 -43.97 10.34
N GLY A 92 -8.58 -42.83 10.72
CA GLY A 92 -8.03 -41.50 10.41
C GLY A 92 -8.43 -40.41 11.41
N ILE A 93 -7.75 -39.27 11.32
CA ILE A 93 -7.97 -38.09 12.14
C ILE A 93 -7.95 -36.86 11.22
N THR A 94 -8.90 -35.94 11.40
CA THR A 94 -8.72 -34.57 10.89
C THR A 94 -8.30 -33.68 12.02
N ILE A 95 -7.29 -32.87 11.79
CA ILE A 95 -6.84 -31.83 12.69
C ILE A 95 -7.21 -30.50 12.06
N ASP A 96 -7.95 -29.69 12.80
CA ASP A 96 -8.32 -28.33 12.42
C ASP A 96 -7.82 -27.36 13.49
N ILE A 97 -6.87 -26.51 13.12
CA ILE A 97 -6.20 -25.56 14.01
C ILE A 97 -6.58 -24.15 13.58
N ILE A 98 -7.00 -23.33 14.54
CA ILE A 98 -7.18 -21.89 14.37
C ILE A 98 -6.20 -21.19 15.29
N ALA A 99 -5.42 -20.26 14.76
CA ALA A 99 -4.44 -19.51 15.51
C ALA A 99 -4.34 -18.06 15.05
N ASN A 100 -4.05 -17.17 16.00
CA ASN A 100 -3.86 -15.75 15.77
C ASN A 100 -2.43 -15.35 16.09
N ALA A 101 -1.88 -14.44 15.29
CA ALA A 101 -0.67 -13.70 15.60
C ALA A 101 -0.99 -12.20 15.62
N THR A 102 -0.82 -11.55 16.77
CA THR A 102 -1.11 -10.12 16.98
C THR A 102 0.18 -9.36 17.23
N HIS A 103 0.53 -8.42 16.35
CA HIS A 103 1.69 -7.55 16.54
C HIS A 103 1.48 -6.66 17.77
N LYS A 104 2.38 -6.72 18.76
CA LYS A 104 2.17 -6.07 20.07
C LYS A 104 2.07 -4.55 19.97
N LEU A 105 2.84 -3.93 19.09
CA LEU A 105 2.91 -2.48 18.99
C LEU A 105 1.70 -1.89 18.25
N THR A 106 1.24 -2.54 17.18
CA THR A 106 0.16 -2.00 16.33
C THR A 106 -1.21 -2.64 16.59
N GLY A 107 -1.27 -3.74 17.36
CA GLY A 107 -2.49 -4.51 17.60
C GLY A 107 -3.02 -5.29 16.39
N LYS A 108 -2.32 -5.22 15.24
CA LYS A 108 -2.76 -5.87 14.01
C LYS A 108 -2.64 -7.38 14.13
N THR A 109 -3.73 -8.08 13.81
CA THR A 109 -3.88 -9.52 14.00
C THR A 109 -4.07 -10.23 12.68
N GLN A 110 -3.32 -11.32 12.47
CA GLN A 110 -3.52 -12.27 11.39
C GLN A 110 -4.08 -13.57 11.98
N GLU A 111 -5.19 -14.05 11.45
CA GLU A 111 -5.76 -15.37 11.78
C GLU A 111 -5.41 -16.37 10.68
N ILE A 112 -5.02 -17.58 11.08
CA ILE A 112 -4.81 -18.71 10.20
C ILE A 112 -5.69 -19.86 10.67
N ARG A 113 -6.34 -20.50 9.70
CA ARG A 113 -6.97 -21.80 9.88
C ARG A 113 -6.29 -22.83 9.00
N SER A 114 -5.81 -23.91 9.60
CA SER A 114 -5.24 -25.06 8.90
C SER A 114 -6.06 -26.30 9.19
N THR A 115 -6.43 -27.03 8.14
CA THR A 115 -7.17 -28.29 8.27
C THR A 115 -6.44 -29.38 7.50
N GLU A 116 -6.07 -30.46 8.16
CA GLU A 116 -5.35 -31.58 7.56
C GLU A 116 -6.01 -32.93 7.93
N ASN A 117 -6.03 -33.85 6.97
CA ASN A 117 -6.45 -35.23 7.20
C ASN A 117 -5.22 -36.12 7.27
N ILE A 118 -5.06 -36.82 8.39
CA ILE A 118 -3.95 -37.72 8.63
C ILE A 118 -4.45 -39.13 8.91
N ASN A 119 -3.60 -40.11 8.57
CA ASN A 119 -3.82 -41.49 8.99
C ASN A 119 -3.59 -41.62 10.51
N ASN A 120 -3.98 -42.75 11.10
CA ASN A 120 -3.76 -43.01 12.51
C ASN A 120 -2.26 -42.99 12.87
N ILE A 121 -1.80 -41.88 13.45
CA ILE A 121 -0.43 -41.65 13.92
C ILE A 121 -0.45 -41.14 15.35
N ASP A 122 0.60 -41.47 16.11
CA ASP A 122 0.81 -41.05 17.49
C ASP A 122 1.50 -39.68 17.61
N GLU A 123 2.15 -39.23 16.55
CA GLU A 123 2.92 -37.99 16.48
C GLU A 123 2.54 -37.18 15.24
N HIS A 124 2.30 -35.88 15.39
CA HIS A 124 2.00 -34.99 14.29
C HIS A 124 2.53 -33.58 14.53
N VAL A 125 2.90 -32.88 13.45
CA VAL A 125 3.25 -31.46 13.48
C VAL A 125 2.49 -30.74 12.38
N GLN A 126 1.80 -29.66 12.74
CA GLN A 126 1.21 -28.73 11.78
C GLN A 126 2.01 -27.43 11.81
N ARG A 127 2.56 -27.03 10.66
CA ARG A 127 3.19 -25.73 10.49
C ARG A 127 2.16 -24.68 10.08
N LEU A 128 2.10 -23.58 10.82
CA LEU A 128 1.36 -22.38 10.50
C LEU A 128 2.35 -21.31 10.03
N GLN A 129 1.96 -20.52 9.03
CA GLN A 129 2.80 -19.50 8.42
C GLN A 129 2.07 -18.16 8.39
N PHE A 130 2.45 -17.26 9.29
CA PHE A 130 1.95 -15.88 9.33
C PHE A 130 2.90 -14.98 8.55
N SER A 131 2.39 -14.17 7.63
CA SER A 131 3.23 -13.29 6.81
C SER A 131 4.08 -12.34 7.66
N ALA A 132 3.52 -11.89 8.79
CA ALA A 132 4.22 -11.09 9.81
C ALA A 132 5.06 -9.95 9.18
N VAL A 133 4.38 -9.13 8.38
CA VAL A 133 5.01 -8.04 7.61
C VAL A 133 5.64 -6.96 8.49
N ARG A 134 5.29 -6.90 9.79
CA ARG A 134 5.86 -5.94 10.76
C ARG A 134 6.97 -6.61 11.56
N SER A 135 8.10 -5.95 11.73
CA SER A 135 9.13 -6.40 12.68
C SER A 135 8.69 -6.16 14.11
N GLY A 136 9.16 -6.95 15.06
CA GLY A 136 8.95 -6.76 16.49
C GLY A 136 8.24 -7.93 17.14
N ASP A 137 7.70 -7.69 18.33
CA ASP A 137 7.05 -8.71 19.14
C ASP A 137 5.62 -9.01 18.68
N TYR A 138 5.24 -10.28 18.77
CA TYR A 138 3.92 -10.81 18.49
C TYR A 138 3.39 -11.61 19.67
N ASN A 139 2.11 -11.44 19.98
CA ASN A 139 1.35 -12.40 20.78
C ASN A 139 0.80 -13.48 19.85
N VAL A 140 1.08 -14.75 20.13
CA VAL A 140 0.56 -15.88 19.37
C VAL A 140 -0.43 -16.66 20.23
N ASP A 141 -1.65 -16.82 19.74
CA ASP A 141 -2.76 -17.47 20.44
C ASP A 141 -3.30 -18.61 19.57
N ILE A 142 -3.03 -19.85 19.97
CA ILE A 142 -3.67 -21.02 19.36
C ILE A 142 -5.09 -21.08 19.92
N LYS A 143 -6.06 -20.54 19.17
CA LYS A 143 -7.46 -20.44 19.61
C LYS A 143 -8.10 -21.81 19.79
N GLN A 144 -7.76 -22.74 18.90
CA GLN A 144 -8.40 -24.03 18.81
C GLN A 144 -7.47 -25.07 18.20
N ILE A 145 -7.49 -26.28 18.78
CA ILE A 145 -7.03 -27.51 18.12
C ILE A 145 -8.19 -28.49 18.15
N TRP A 146 -8.80 -28.76 17.00
CA TRP A 146 -9.95 -29.65 16.88
C TRP A 146 -9.55 -30.96 16.22
N LEU A 147 -9.60 -32.05 16.98
CA LEU A 147 -9.32 -33.39 16.50
C LEU A 147 -10.64 -34.11 16.23
N ILE A 148 -10.85 -34.53 14.98
CA ILE A 148 -12.05 -35.24 14.54
C ILE A 148 -11.64 -36.64 14.09
N PHE A 149 -11.96 -37.66 14.90
CA PHE A 149 -11.67 -39.06 14.64
C PHE A 149 -12.64 -39.63 13.61
N ARG A 150 -12.12 -40.42 12.66
CA ARG A 150 -12.88 -40.99 11.55
C ARG A 150 -12.74 -42.50 11.45
N GLU A 151 -13.81 -43.15 11.03
CA GLU A 151 -13.85 -44.55 10.63
C GLU A 151 -14.36 -44.62 9.19
N HIS A 152 -13.56 -45.14 8.27
CA HIS A 152 -13.88 -45.22 6.85
C HIS A 152 -14.34 -43.87 6.25
N GLY A 153 -13.64 -42.81 6.64
CA GLY A 153 -13.91 -41.43 6.19
C GLY A 153 -15.07 -40.72 6.90
N LYS A 154 -15.86 -41.40 7.74
CA LYS A 154 -16.98 -40.80 8.49
C LYS A 154 -16.53 -40.35 9.87
N ALA A 155 -16.92 -39.14 10.28
CA ALA A 155 -16.63 -38.63 11.62
C ALA A 155 -17.35 -39.48 12.68
N VAL A 156 -16.60 -40.10 13.58
CA VAL A 156 -17.14 -40.93 14.67
C VAL A 156 -17.08 -40.25 16.02
N GLY A 157 -16.21 -39.23 16.19
CA GLY A 157 -16.14 -38.42 17.41
C GLY A 157 -15.19 -37.24 17.23
N SER A 158 -15.22 -36.28 18.17
CA SER A 158 -14.28 -35.15 18.13
C SER A 158 -13.97 -34.57 19.51
N PHE A 159 -12.84 -33.88 19.62
CA PHE A 159 -12.42 -33.11 20.79
C PHE A 159 -11.85 -31.78 20.35
N GLN A 160 -12.36 -30.72 20.93
CA GLN A 160 -11.93 -29.35 20.66
C GLN A 160 -11.14 -28.86 21.87
N ILE A 161 -9.84 -28.67 21.69
CA ILE A 161 -8.96 -28.10 22.71
C ILE A 161 -9.00 -26.58 22.54
N THR A 162 -9.47 -25.88 23.56
CA THR A 162 -9.63 -24.41 23.58
C THR A 162 -9.13 -23.83 24.91
N GLY A 163 -9.08 -22.49 25.00
CA GLY A 163 -8.68 -21.77 26.20
C GLY A 163 -7.23 -22.08 26.59
N ASP A 164 -6.96 -22.15 27.90
CA ASP A 164 -5.61 -22.38 28.42
C ASP A 164 -4.95 -23.66 27.88
N ASN A 165 -5.75 -24.66 27.48
CA ASN A 165 -5.24 -25.93 26.95
C ASN A 165 -4.77 -25.83 25.49
N ALA A 166 -5.23 -24.83 24.73
CA ALA A 166 -4.91 -24.68 23.31
C ALA A 166 -3.55 -24.03 23.04
N ARG A 167 -3.10 -23.13 23.95
CA ARG A 167 -1.75 -22.50 24.09
C ARG A 167 -1.69 -21.03 23.63
N ASN A 168 -1.02 -20.21 24.42
CA ASN A 168 -0.62 -18.83 24.09
C ASN A 168 0.87 -18.63 24.38
N GLY A 169 1.49 -17.68 23.69
CA GLY A 169 2.92 -17.39 23.81
C GLY A 169 3.32 -16.14 23.05
N GLU A 170 4.62 -15.88 23.01
CA GLU A 170 5.20 -14.73 22.35
C GLU A 170 6.18 -15.17 21.26
N ALA A 171 6.22 -14.43 20.16
CA ALA A 171 7.18 -14.61 19.08
C ALA A 171 7.76 -13.25 18.68
N TYR A 172 8.84 -13.27 17.91
CA TYR A 172 9.53 -12.05 17.48
C TYR A 172 10.01 -12.16 16.02
N ILE A 173 9.84 -11.08 15.26
CA ILE A 173 10.36 -10.92 13.90
C ILE A 173 11.43 -9.84 13.88
N GLU A 174 12.64 -10.21 13.48
CA GLU A 174 13.73 -9.27 13.24
C GLU A 174 13.53 -8.54 11.90
N SER A 175 13.85 -7.26 11.88
CA SER A 175 13.91 -6.46 10.65
C SER A 175 15.18 -6.80 9.85
N HIS A 176 15.12 -6.88 8.52
CA HIS A 176 16.34 -7.06 7.71
C HIS A 176 17.34 -5.91 7.90
N ILE A 177 16.83 -4.69 8.03
CA ILE A 177 17.58 -3.49 8.37
C ILE A 177 16.86 -2.80 9.52
N THR A 178 17.61 -2.41 10.55
CA THR A 178 17.03 -1.73 11.72
C THR A 178 16.38 -0.40 11.34
N TYR A 179 15.35 -0.01 12.10
CA TYR A 179 14.70 1.29 11.95
C TYR A 179 15.68 2.47 11.87
N ASN A 180 16.71 2.52 12.73
CA ASN A 180 17.68 3.62 12.75
C ASN A 180 18.56 3.65 11.49
N ALA A 181 18.93 2.49 10.95
CA ALA A 181 19.67 2.41 9.70
C ALA A 181 18.80 2.86 8.50
N MET A 182 17.51 2.50 8.51
CA MET A 182 16.55 2.99 7.51
C MET A 182 16.34 4.50 7.59
N LEU A 183 16.20 5.06 8.79
CA LEU A 183 16.15 6.52 8.97
C LEU A 183 17.43 7.19 8.46
N SER A 184 18.59 6.61 8.74
CA SER A 184 19.88 7.16 8.27
C SER A 184 19.95 7.17 6.73
N LEU A 185 19.41 6.16 6.05
CA LEU A 185 19.30 6.15 4.58
C LEU A 185 18.45 7.33 4.08
N ILE A 186 17.31 7.58 4.72
CA ILE A 186 16.39 8.66 4.34
C ILE A 186 17.02 10.03 4.61
N GLU A 187 17.64 10.23 5.78
CA GLU A 187 18.31 11.50 6.12
C GLU A 187 19.50 11.79 5.19
N ASN A 188 20.26 10.78 4.79
CA ASN A 188 21.32 10.93 3.80
C ASN A 188 20.76 11.34 2.44
N ALA A 189 19.67 10.69 1.98
CA ALA A 189 19.00 11.06 0.73
C ALA A 189 18.41 12.48 0.78
N LYS A 190 17.83 12.87 1.92
CA LYS A 190 17.36 14.24 2.18
C LYS A 190 18.51 15.24 2.07
N SER A 191 19.62 15.00 2.75
CA SER A 191 20.79 15.88 2.75
C SER A 191 21.37 16.07 1.35
N GLU A 192 21.49 14.98 0.58
CA GLU A 192 21.95 15.03 -0.81
C GLU A 192 20.97 15.78 -1.72
N THR A 193 19.66 15.55 -1.54
CA THR A 193 18.60 16.25 -2.28
C THR A 193 18.70 17.76 -2.05
N LEU A 194 18.86 18.19 -0.80
CA LEU A 194 19.03 19.61 -0.44
C LEU A 194 20.33 20.20 -0.99
N THR A 195 21.40 19.41 -1.04
CA THR A 195 22.71 19.87 -1.51
C THR A 195 22.79 19.99 -3.03
N THR A 196 22.17 19.05 -3.75
CA THR A 196 22.30 18.94 -5.21
C THR A 196 21.11 19.52 -5.98
N GLY A 197 19.96 19.72 -5.31
CA GLY A 197 18.70 20.08 -5.95
C GLY A 197 18.06 18.93 -6.76
N LYS A 198 18.71 17.76 -6.84
CA LYS A 198 18.21 16.59 -7.56
C LYS A 198 17.28 15.76 -6.65
N PRO A 199 16.05 15.45 -7.08
CA PRO A 199 15.12 14.61 -6.31
C PRO A 199 15.68 13.22 -5.99
N SER A 200 15.30 12.67 -4.85
CA SER A 200 15.63 11.30 -4.44
C SER A 200 14.44 10.36 -4.53
N HIS A 201 14.69 9.12 -4.96
CA HIS A 201 13.73 8.02 -4.97
C HIS A 201 14.31 6.87 -4.16
N ILE A 202 13.74 6.64 -2.98
CA ILE A 202 14.07 5.51 -2.11
C ILE A 202 13.10 4.37 -2.42
N VAL A 203 13.64 3.24 -2.86
CA VAL A 203 12.88 2.03 -3.14
C VAL A 203 12.96 1.11 -1.92
N PHE A 204 11.80 0.78 -1.36
CA PHE A 204 11.64 -0.22 -0.30
C PHE A 204 11.17 -1.55 -0.89
N GLY A 205 11.58 -2.65 -0.27
CA GLY A 205 11.28 -3.99 -0.72
C GLY A 205 12.01 -5.08 0.06
N GLY A 206 12.68 -5.98 -0.67
CA GLY A 206 13.23 -7.21 -0.13
C GLY A 206 14.34 -7.04 0.92
N HIS A 207 15.15 -5.98 0.83
CA HIS A 207 16.21 -5.70 1.82
C HIS A 207 15.90 -4.45 2.65
N TYR A 208 15.39 -3.40 2.00
CA TYR A 208 15.10 -2.14 2.65
C TYR A 208 13.62 -2.07 3.04
N GLU A 209 13.33 -2.26 4.32
CA GLU A 209 11.96 -2.22 4.85
C GLU A 209 11.53 -0.77 5.18
N ILE A 210 10.22 -0.50 5.16
CA ILE A 210 9.70 0.84 5.41
C ILE A 210 9.78 1.13 6.92
N PRO A 211 10.49 2.19 7.36
CA PRO A 211 10.59 2.52 8.78
C PRO A 211 9.32 3.18 9.32
N MET A 212 8.88 2.75 10.49
CA MET A 212 7.66 3.22 11.14
C MET A 212 7.92 3.62 12.59
N ASN A 213 7.34 4.74 13.01
CA ASN A 213 7.39 5.22 14.40
C ASN A 213 5.98 5.40 14.96
N ALA A 214 5.61 4.59 15.95
CA ALA A 214 4.31 4.64 16.61
C ALA A 214 4.26 5.60 17.81
N GLY A 215 5.35 6.33 18.09
CA GLY A 215 5.54 7.14 19.29
C GLY A 215 5.83 6.32 20.55
N SER A 216 5.15 5.19 20.73
CA SER A 216 5.42 4.22 21.81
C SER A 216 6.54 3.23 21.49
N GLY A 217 6.98 3.17 20.24
CA GLY A 217 8.02 2.28 19.75
C GLY A 217 8.22 2.39 18.24
N THR A 218 9.24 1.72 17.74
CA THR A 218 9.61 1.72 16.32
C THR A 218 9.57 0.31 15.75
N TYR A 219 9.24 0.19 14.47
CA TYR A 219 9.25 -1.07 13.73
C TYR A 219 9.54 -0.79 12.26
N THR A 220 9.77 -1.85 11.49
CA THR A 220 9.83 -1.80 10.04
C THR A 220 8.73 -2.65 9.42
N LEU A 221 8.35 -2.31 8.20
CA LEU A 221 7.28 -2.97 7.47
C LEU A 221 7.82 -3.48 6.13
N ALA A 222 7.77 -4.80 5.96
CA ALA A 222 8.32 -5.53 4.81
C ALA A 222 7.32 -5.63 3.66
N ASN A 223 6.95 -4.46 3.15
CA ASN A 223 6.20 -4.33 1.91
C ASN A 223 7.03 -3.53 0.91
N ASN A 224 6.74 -3.73 -0.38
CA ASN A 224 7.28 -2.87 -1.41
C ASN A 224 6.73 -1.44 -1.23
N GLY A 225 7.57 -0.46 -1.51
CA GLY A 225 7.16 0.93 -1.45
C GLY A 225 8.20 1.86 -2.05
N ASN A 226 7.80 3.11 -2.22
CA ASN A 226 8.58 4.15 -2.87
C ASN A 226 8.40 5.42 -2.03
N LEU A 227 9.49 6.04 -1.61
CA LEU A 227 9.50 7.37 -1.01
C LEU A 227 10.27 8.31 -1.91
N LEU A 228 9.57 9.33 -2.41
CA LEU A 228 10.16 10.43 -3.14
C LEU A 228 10.44 11.57 -2.18
N ILE A 229 11.61 12.18 -2.30
CA ILE A 229 12.00 13.41 -1.58
C ILE A 229 12.34 14.43 -2.65
N ILE A 230 11.53 15.50 -2.74
CA ILE A 230 11.61 16.46 -3.85
C ILE A 230 11.70 17.88 -3.28
N PRO A 231 12.68 18.70 -3.70
CA PRO A 231 12.67 20.13 -3.38
C PRO A 231 11.44 20.80 -3.97
N ARG A 232 10.73 21.61 -3.18
CA ARG A 232 9.72 22.54 -3.70
C ARG A 232 10.35 23.77 -4.35
N ILE A 233 11.59 24.08 -3.96
CA ILE A 233 12.40 25.17 -4.49
C ILE A 233 13.72 24.55 -4.96
N HIS A 234 13.99 24.61 -6.27
CA HIS A 234 15.18 23.98 -6.86
C HIS A 234 16.35 24.96 -7.00
N GLU A 235 16.08 26.14 -7.56
CA GLU A 235 17.06 27.22 -7.76
C GLU A 235 16.35 28.55 -7.55
N LYS A 236 17.10 29.66 -7.61
CA LYS A 236 16.46 30.99 -7.65
C LYS A 236 15.50 31.03 -8.85
N GLU A 237 14.22 31.29 -8.57
CA GLU A 237 13.13 31.38 -9.54
C GLU A 237 12.63 30.05 -10.15
N LYS A 238 13.21 28.89 -9.82
CA LYS A 238 12.72 27.56 -10.22
C LYS A 238 12.06 26.81 -9.07
N TYR A 239 10.82 26.40 -9.30
CA TYR A 239 9.99 25.77 -8.30
C TYR A 239 9.38 24.48 -8.84
N LEU A 240 8.99 23.61 -7.90
CA LEU A 240 8.07 22.54 -8.19
C LEU A 240 6.65 23.13 -8.25
N ILE A 241 6.10 23.20 -9.46
CA ILE A 241 4.77 23.72 -9.75
C ILE A 241 3.82 22.53 -9.90
N PRO A 242 2.79 22.41 -9.04
CA PRO A 242 1.77 21.39 -9.18
C PRO A 242 0.72 21.83 -10.21
N HIS A 243 0.17 20.87 -10.94
CA HIS A 243 -0.99 21.05 -11.80
C HIS A 243 -1.96 19.90 -11.61
N LEU A 244 -3.25 20.18 -11.60
CA LEU A 244 -4.27 19.15 -11.60
C LEU A 244 -4.67 18.80 -13.02
N LEU A 245 -4.98 17.54 -13.27
CA LEU A 245 -5.57 17.14 -14.53
C LEU A 245 -7.01 17.63 -14.58
N GLY A 246 -7.24 18.79 -15.21
CA GLY A 246 -8.56 19.33 -15.46
C GLY A 246 -9.32 18.52 -16.51
N ASP A 247 -10.60 18.28 -16.25
CA ASP A 247 -11.53 17.80 -17.27
C ASP A 247 -12.09 19.02 -18.03
N THR A 248 -11.88 19.08 -19.35
CA THR A 248 -12.28 20.25 -20.12
C THR A 248 -13.76 20.26 -20.51
N HIS A 249 -14.49 19.15 -20.31
CA HIS A 249 -15.88 18.97 -20.74
C HIS A 249 -16.11 19.25 -22.23
N GLN A 250 -15.05 19.12 -23.02
CA GLN A 250 -14.95 19.50 -24.43
C GLN A 250 -13.98 18.57 -25.17
N GLY A 251 -14.21 18.36 -26.47
CA GLY A 251 -13.31 17.59 -27.32
C GLY A 251 -13.18 16.13 -26.88
N GLU A 252 -11.95 15.68 -26.64
CA GLU A 252 -11.66 14.32 -26.16
C GLU A 252 -12.17 14.07 -24.73
N ALA A 253 -12.35 15.12 -23.93
CA ALA A 253 -12.87 15.06 -22.57
C ALA A 253 -14.33 15.50 -22.53
N ALA A 254 -15.16 14.94 -23.43
CA ALA A 254 -16.60 15.20 -23.51
C ALA A 254 -17.44 13.91 -23.49
N ARG A 255 -16.80 12.75 -23.24
CA ARG A 255 -17.48 11.43 -23.30
C ARG A 255 -18.48 11.33 -22.16
N CYS A 256 -18.11 11.81 -20.98
CA CYS A 256 -18.91 11.66 -19.78
C CYS A 256 -20.19 12.53 -19.81
N GLU A 257 -20.13 13.73 -20.37
CA GLU A 257 -21.27 14.64 -20.55
C GLU A 257 -22.32 14.03 -21.48
N GLY A 258 -21.87 13.31 -22.50
CA GLY A 258 -22.72 12.62 -23.46
C GLY A 258 -23.31 11.29 -22.96
N ASN A 259 -22.81 10.75 -21.85
CA ASN A 259 -23.22 9.43 -21.36
C ASN A 259 -24.39 9.56 -20.38
N THR A 260 -25.61 9.26 -20.85
CA THR A 260 -26.82 9.29 -20.01
C THR A 260 -26.81 8.29 -18.85
N ASN A 261 -25.94 7.26 -18.92
CA ASN A 261 -25.75 6.30 -17.84
C ASN A 261 -24.75 6.78 -16.79
N ALA A 262 -23.91 7.77 -17.09
CA ALA A 262 -22.90 8.33 -16.19
C ALA A 262 -23.52 9.27 -15.13
N LYS A 263 -24.48 8.73 -14.37
CA LYS A 263 -25.19 9.40 -13.28
C LYS A 263 -25.48 8.40 -12.18
N THR A 264 -25.44 8.84 -10.94
CA THR A 264 -25.91 8.04 -9.79
C THR A 264 -27.43 8.12 -9.64
N GLN A 265 -28.00 7.26 -8.79
CA GLN A 265 -29.46 7.24 -8.58
C GLN A 265 -30.05 8.53 -7.99
N ASP A 266 -29.24 9.29 -7.23
CA ASP A 266 -29.62 10.60 -6.70
C ASP A 266 -29.42 11.75 -7.70
N GLY A 267 -28.97 11.44 -8.92
CA GLY A 267 -28.81 12.40 -10.01
C GLY A 267 -27.45 13.09 -10.08
N THR A 268 -26.46 12.70 -9.27
CA THR A 268 -25.10 13.25 -9.38
C THR A 268 -24.49 12.85 -10.72
N SER A 269 -24.18 13.84 -11.56
CA SER A 269 -23.51 13.63 -12.84
C SER A 269 -22.06 13.20 -12.62
N GLN A 270 -21.63 12.20 -13.39
CA GLN A 270 -20.29 11.65 -13.34
C GLN A 270 -19.51 12.19 -14.53
N THR A 271 -18.96 13.40 -14.41
CA THR A 271 -18.50 14.24 -15.53
C THR A 271 -16.99 14.14 -15.82
N ALA A 272 -16.22 13.41 -15.02
CA ALA A 272 -14.79 13.30 -15.19
C ALA A 272 -14.37 12.00 -15.91
N GLU A 273 -13.55 12.15 -16.93
CA GLU A 273 -12.89 11.07 -17.65
C GLU A 273 -11.89 10.31 -16.76
N LEU A 274 -11.76 9.00 -16.94
CA LEU A 274 -10.80 8.19 -16.18
C LEU A 274 -9.51 7.95 -16.97
N TYR A 275 -8.37 8.16 -16.31
CA TYR A 275 -7.04 8.00 -16.90
C TYR A 275 -6.19 7.00 -16.12
N THR A 276 -5.43 6.17 -16.85
CA THR A 276 -4.33 5.38 -16.29
C THR A 276 -3.15 6.31 -15.93
N PRO A 277 -2.16 5.85 -15.13
CA PRO A 277 -0.98 6.66 -14.80
C PRO A 277 -0.23 7.16 -16.04
N GLU A 278 -0.05 6.29 -17.04
CA GLU A 278 0.61 6.64 -18.30
C GLU A 278 -0.17 7.70 -19.08
N GLN A 279 -1.51 7.57 -19.16
CA GLN A 279 -2.36 8.55 -19.85
C GLN A 279 -2.36 9.90 -19.14
N ALA A 280 -2.47 9.89 -17.81
CA ALA A 280 -2.44 11.10 -17.00
C ALA A 280 -1.07 11.80 -17.12
N TRP A 281 0.03 11.06 -17.04
CA TRP A 281 1.37 11.60 -17.22
C TRP A 281 1.54 12.28 -18.58
N ASN A 282 1.04 11.66 -19.66
CA ASN A 282 1.05 12.26 -20.99
C ASN A 282 0.15 13.51 -21.09
N LYS A 283 -1.06 13.49 -20.52
CA LYS A 283 -1.97 14.65 -20.55
C LYS A 283 -1.50 15.81 -19.67
N LEU A 284 -0.72 15.54 -18.64
CA LEU A 284 -0.07 16.55 -17.79
C LEU A 284 1.25 17.06 -18.38
N ASP A 285 1.46 16.89 -19.69
CA ASP A 285 2.69 17.27 -20.41
C ASP A 285 3.97 16.69 -19.79
N LYS A 286 3.92 15.40 -19.47
CA LYS A 286 5.08 14.61 -19.01
C LYS A 286 5.75 15.29 -17.80
N PRO A 287 5.09 15.42 -16.64
CA PRO A 287 5.66 16.06 -15.46
C PRO A 287 6.82 15.23 -14.87
N LEU A 288 7.54 15.78 -13.88
CA LEU A 288 8.55 15.04 -13.10
C LEU A 288 7.90 13.84 -12.39
N VAL A 289 6.73 14.06 -11.78
CA VAL A 289 5.89 13.05 -11.13
C VAL A 289 4.43 13.28 -11.51
N ALA A 290 3.68 12.22 -11.76
CA ALA A 290 2.23 12.20 -11.74
C ALA A 290 1.75 11.15 -10.71
N LEU A 291 0.75 11.50 -9.93
CA LEU A 291 0.14 10.64 -8.91
C LEU A 291 -1.36 10.89 -8.85
N ASN A 292 -2.14 9.87 -8.47
CA ASN A 292 -3.59 10.07 -8.34
C ASN A 292 -3.90 11.05 -7.21
N ALA A 293 -4.90 11.90 -7.44
CA ALA A 293 -5.41 12.86 -6.46
C ALA A 293 -6.84 12.48 -6.09
N ASN A 294 -7.28 12.86 -4.88
CA ASN A 294 -8.64 12.69 -4.37
C ASN A 294 -9.17 11.23 -4.31
N TYR A 295 -10.17 11.02 -3.45
CA TYR A 295 -11.11 9.92 -3.61
C TYR A 295 -12.12 10.25 -4.71
N PHE A 296 -12.84 9.26 -5.23
CA PHE A 296 -13.84 9.48 -6.29
C PHE A 296 -15.13 8.70 -6.05
N ASP A 297 -16.20 9.08 -6.73
CA ASP A 297 -17.52 8.48 -6.56
C ASP A 297 -17.58 7.09 -7.22
N VAL A 298 -17.61 6.06 -6.38
CA VAL A 298 -17.64 4.64 -6.79
C VAL A 298 -19.05 4.04 -6.79
N ARG A 299 -20.08 4.83 -6.46
CA ARG A 299 -21.45 4.34 -6.36
C ARG A 299 -21.96 3.77 -7.69
N PRO A 300 -22.93 2.84 -7.66
CA PRO A 300 -23.59 2.37 -8.87
C PRO A 300 -24.17 3.51 -9.70
N GLN A 301 -24.03 3.39 -11.01
CA GLN A 301 -24.55 4.35 -11.99
C GLN A 301 -25.85 3.83 -12.62
N LEU A 302 -26.58 4.67 -13.36
CA LEU A 302 -27.88 4.33 -13.93
C LEU A 302 -27.82 3.08 -14.84
N ASN A 303 -28.98 2.44 -15.03
CA ASN A 303 -29.11 1.26 -15.89
C ASN A 303 -28.18 0.09 -15.52
N ASN A 304 -27.92 -0.10 -14.22
CA ASN A 304 -27.05 -1.14 -13.68
C ASN A 304 -25.60 -1.07 -14.23
N THR A 305 -25.12 0.13 -14.53
CA THR A 305 -23.75 0.38 -14.97
C THR A 305 -22.87 0.84 -13.80
N THR A 306 -21.55 0.88 -14.01
CA THR A 306 -20.58 1.36 -13.02
C THR A 306 -19.64 2.37 -13.65
N TRP A 307 -18.88 3.08 -12.80
CA TRP A 307 -17.80 3.95 -13.26
C TRP A 307 -16.76 3.20 -14.11
N GLN A 308 -16.57 1.90 -13.88
CA GLN A 308 -15.65 1.06 -14.66
C GLN A 308 -16.18 0.78 -16.07
N SER A 309 -17.49 0.53 -16.22
CA SER A 309 -18.08 0.25 -17.52
C SER A 309 -18.26 1.52 -18.36
N ASN A 310 -18.59 2.64 -17.70
CA ASN A 310 -18.81 3.92 -18.36
C ASN A 310 -17.53 4.73 -18.56
N LEU A 311 -16.46 4.38 -17.84
CA LEU A 311 -15.21 5.14 -17.75
C LEU A 311 -15.44 6.60 -17.34
N CYS A 312 -16.37 6.82 -16.40
CA CYS A 312 -16.77 8.14 -15.93
C CYS A 312 -16.99 8.12 -14.42
N SER A 313 -16.47 9.12 -13.72
CA SER A 313 -16.73 9.35 -12.28
C SER A 313 -16.62 10.84 -11.97
N VAL A 314 -16.54 11.23 -10.70
CA VAL A 314 -16.16 12.58 -10.25
C VAL A 314 -15.23 12.50 -9.04
N PRO A 315 -14.22 13.38 -8.93
CA PRO A 315 -13.48 13.58 -7.69
C PRO A 315 -14.41 14.01 -6.55
N LEU A 316 -14.15 13.49 -5.35
CA LEU A 316 -14.85 13.83 -4.12
C LEU A 316 -14.02 14.83 -3.30
N GLY A 317 -14.71 15.78 -2.67
CA GLY A 317 -14.06 16.88 -1.96
C GLY A 317 -13.52 17.96 -2.90
N ILE A 318 -12.66 18.84 -2.38
CA ILE A 318 -12.11 19.96 -3.16
C ILE A 318 -11.16 19.42 -4.23
N TYR A 319 -11.26 19.93 -5.46
CA TYR A 319 -10.35 19.59 -6.57
C TYR A 319 -10.23 20.81 -7.47
N TYR A 320 -9.26 21.67 -7.21
CA TYR A 320 -9.17 23.00 -7.82
C TYR A 320 -7.75 23.35 -8.23
N ASP A 321 -7.58 23.93 -9.41
CA ASP A 321 -6.32 24.47 -9.93
C ASP A 321 -6.61 25.77 -10.70
N ASN A 322 -5.96 26.86 -10.30
CA ASN A 322 -6.04 28.15 -10.99
C ASN A 322 -4.68 28.63 -11.57
N ILE A 323 -3.73 27.73 -11.73
CA ILE A 323 -2.40 28.01 -12.26
C ILE A 323 -2.46 27.95 -13.79
N ALA A 324 -2.68 29.10 -14.41
CA ALA A 324 -3.01 29.22 -15.83
C ALA A 324 -1.94 28.69 -16.81
N GLN A 325 -0.68 28.61 -16.42
CA GLN A 325 0.41 28.12 -17.29
C GLN A 325 0.55 26.59 -17.31
N GLY A 326 -0.39 25.87 -16.68
CA GLY A 326 -0.40 24.41 -16.66
C GLY A 326 -0.92 23.77 -17.94
N PRO A 327 -0.63 22.46 -18.14
CA PRO A 327 -1.01 21.71 -19.34
C PRO A 327 -2.53 21.61 -19.55
N THR A 328 -3.33 21.75 -18.50
CA THR A 328 -4.80 21.76 -18.58
C THR A 328 -5.42 23.14 -18.42
N HIS A 329 -4.61 24.18 -18.23
CA HIS A 329 -5.05 25.54 -17.92
C HIS A 329 -5.96 25.64 -16.68
N GLY A 330 -5.74 24.76 -15.68
CA GLY A 330 -6.53 24.68 -14.45
C GLY A 330 -7.62 23.61 -14.48
N THR A 331 -8.50 23.64 -13.48
CA THR A 331 -9.70 22.77 -13.38
C THR A 331 -10.94 23.51 -13.87
N HIS A 332 -11.86 22.82 -14.57
CA HIS A 332 -13.08 23.42 -15.14
C HIS A 332 -14.36 22.87 -14.48
N ASN A 333 -14.42 22.91 -13.14
CA ASN A 333 -15.54 22.34 -12.40
C ASN A 333 -16.83 23.14 -12.55
N GLU A 334 -17.96 22.45 -12.69
CA GLU A 334 -19.29 23.03 -12.81
C GLU A 334 -20.32 22.23 -11.98
N PRO A 335 -21.31 22.88 -11.35
CA PRO A 335 -21.53 24.34 -11.28
C PRO A 335 -20.73 25.03 -10.16
N ASN A 336 -20.00 24.29 -9.32
CA ASN A 336 -19.16 24.85 -8.28
C ASN A 336 -17.69 24.75 -8.70
N GLN A 337 -17.03 25.90 -8.83
CA GLN A 337 -15.64 25.97 -9.30
C GLN A 337 -14.65 25.17 -8.42
N PHE A 338 -14.92 24.96 -7.13
CA PHE A 338 -14.01 24.26 -6.21
C PHE A 338 -14.30 22.76 -6.09
N PHE A 339 -15.51 22.33 -6.43
CA PHE A 339 -15.98 20.97 -6.21
C PHE A 339 -16.56 20.39 -7.48
N ALA A 340 -15.83 19.43 -8.09
CA ALA A 340 -16.30 18.68 -9.26
C ALA A 340 -17.49 17.76 -8.95
N GLY A 341 -17.58 17.28 -7.71
CA GLY A 341 -18.62 16.38 -7.21
C GLY A 341 -19.01 16.71 -5.77
N PRO A 342 -19.60 15.75 -5.03
CA PRO A 342 -19.89 15.93 -3.61
C PRO A 342 -18.66 16.38 -2.82
N ASN A 343 -18.82 17.36 -1.94
CA ASN A 343 -17.74 17.91 -1.10
C ASN A 343 -17.44 17.05 0.15
N TYR A 344 -17.71 15.75 0.07
CA TYR A 344 -17.47 14.73 1.09
C TYR A 344 -17.27 13.38 0.43
N PHE A 345 -16.68 12.44 1.17
CA PHE A 345 -16.61 11.06 0.71
C PHE A 345 -17.96 10.38 0.88
N ILE A 346 -18.39 9.63 -0.12
CA ILE A 346 -19.60 8.81 -0.06
C ILE A 346 -19.29 7.40 -0.55
N ASN A 347 -19.64 6.40 0.27
CA ASN A 347 -19.42 5.01 -0.11
C ASN A 347 -20.65 4.39 -0.79
N ASN A 348 -20.53 3.11 -1.17
CA ASN A 348 -21.62 2.35 -1.81
C ASN A 348 -22.88 2.18 -0.95
N ASN A 349 -22.77 2.41 0.36
CA ASN A 349 -23.89 2.36 1.31
C ASN A 349 -24.49 3.74 1.58
N ASN A 350 -24.07 4.77 0.83
CA ASN A 350 -24.42 6.19 1.01
C ASN A 350 -24.00 6.78 2.36
N GLU A 351 -23.01 6.19 3.04
CA GLU A 351 -22.44 6.79 4.24
C GLU A 351 -21.54 7.94 3.85
N GLN A 352 -21.76 9.09 4.49
CA GLN A 352 -21.03 10.33 4.22
C GLN A 352 -19.91 10.51 5.24
N ILE A 353 -18.71 10.81 4.75
CA ILE A 353 -17.51 10.94 5.57
C ILE A 353 -16.83 12.26 5.23
N ALA A 354 -16.39 12.97 6.26
CA ALA A 354 -15.66 14.23 6.10
C ALA A 354 -14.32 13.99 5.38
N LEU A 355 -14.02 14.84 4.41
CA LEU A 355 -12.72 14.92 3.75
C LEU A 355 -11.95 16.12 4.26
N ASP A 356 -10.65 15.93 4.44
CA ASP A 356 -9.71 17.01 4.72
C ASP A 356 -9.26 17.62 3.38
N ALA A 357 -8.63 18.81 3.42
CA ALA A 357 -8.18 19.52 2.22
C ALA A 357 -6.72 19.94 2.35
N LEU A 358 -5.95 19.70 1.30
CA LEU A 358 -4.58 20.21 1.14
C LEU A 358 -4.62 21.33 0.12
N PHE A 359 -4.05 22.47 0.48
CA PHE A 359 -3.84 23.63 -0.37
C PHE A 359 -2.35 23.79 -0.62
N TRP A 360 -1.92 23.80 -1.88
CA TRP A 360 -0.55 24.10 -2.24
C TRP A 360 -0.51 25.48 -2.90
N VAL A 361 -0.03 26.47 -2.14
CA VAL A 361 -0.04 27.87 -2.54
C VAL A 361 1.31 28.26 -3.11
N LEU A 362 1.31 28.80 -4.33
CA LEU A 362 2.51 29.23 -5.03
C LEU A 362 2.88 30.66 -4.64
N ASP A 363 3.54 30.78 -3.49
CA ASP A 363 4.20 31.99 -3.04
C ASP A 363 5.73 31.82 -3.03
N GLN A 364 6.46 32.75 -2.39
CA GLN A 364 7.91 32.69 -2.28
C GLN A 364 8.44 31.43 -1.59
N THR A 365 7.61 30.77 -0.77
CA THR A 365 7.93 29.57 0.00
C THR A 365 7.30 28.29 -0.57
N SER A 366 6.42 28.41 -1.57
CA SER A 366 5.64 27.30 -2.13
C SER A 366 4.99 26.47 -1.01
N ARG A 367 4.28 27.15 -0.10
CA ARG A 367 3.76 26.55 1.13
C ARG A 367 2.63 25.55 0.88
N ILE A 368 2.49 24.61 1.79
CA ILE A 368 1.38 23.66 1.81
C ILE A 368 0.60 23.85 3.12
N ASP A 369 -0.71 23.99 3.03
CA ASP A 369 -1.61 24.14 4.16
C ASP A 369 -2.60 22.98 4.16
N ILE A 370 -2.78 22.30 5.30
CA ILE A 370 -3.79 21.23 5.44
C ILE A 370 -4.89 21.69 6.38
N TYR A 371 -6.11 21.72 5.87
CA TYR A 371 -7.32 21.96 6.63
C TYR A 371 -7.98 20.64 7.05
N TYR A 372 -7.95 20.34 8.35
CA TYR A 372 -8.60 19.18 8.94
C TYR A 372 -10.07 19.46 9.23
N SER A 373 -10.94 18.79 8.47
CA SER A 373 -12.38 19.00 8.53
C SER A 373 -12.99 18.48 9.83
N LYS A 374 -13.89 19.27 10.41
CA LYS A 374 -14.59 18.90 11.66
C LYS A 374 -15.89 18.14 11.42
N LYS A 375 -16.42 18.17 10.19
CA LYS A 375 -17.73 17.60 9.84
C LYS A 375 -17.86 17.35 8.34
N VAL A 376 -18.83 16.52 7.94
CA VAL A 376 -19.22 16.37 6.53
C VAL A 376 -19.59 17.74 5.95
N SER A 377 -19.13 18.03 4.72
CA SER A 377 -19.36 19.31 4.03
C SER A 377 -18.93 20.53 4.86
N ASP A 378 -17.73 20.52 5.44
CA ASP A 378 -17.23 21.64 6.25
C ASP A 378 -17.05 22.91 5.39
N PRO A 379 -17.87 23.98 5.58
CA PRO A 379 -17.83 25.17 4.73
C PRO A 379 -16.52 25.94 4.83
N ALA A 380 -15.72 25.71 5.87
CA ALA A 380 -14.45 26.39 6.06
C ALA A 380 -13.43 26.08 4.94
N ILE A 381 -13.51 24.91 4.31
CA ILE A 381 -12.66 24.55 3.16
C ILE A 381 -12.97 25.48 1.98
N GLU A 382 -14.24 25.65 1.65
CA GLU A 382 -14.67 26.53 0.55
C GLU A 382 -14.41 28.01 0.86
N LEU A 383 -14.60 28.42 2.12
CA LEU A 383 -14.28 29.78 2.56
C LEU A 383 -12.79 30.11 2.39
N TYR A 384 -11.90 29.18 2.75
CA TYR A 384 -10.46 29.37 2.59
C TYR A 384 -10.03 29.39 1.11
N ALA A 385 -10.61 28.51 0.28
CA ALA A 385 -10.37 28.52 -1.17
C ALA A 385 -10.79 29.86 -1.80
N ASN A 386 -11.95 30.38 -1.40
CA ASN A 386 -12.42 31.70 -1.82
C ASN A 386 -11.49 32.83 -1.36
N GLU A 387 -11.00 32.79 -0.12
CA GLU A 387 -10.06 33.79 0.41
C GLU A 387 -8.77 33.85 -0.42
N LEU A 388 -8.18 32.68 -0.73
CA LEU A 388 -7.00 32.59 -1.58
C LEU A 388 -7.27 33.13 -2.99
N SER A 389 -8.38 32.73 -3.60
CA SER A 389 -8.74 33.16 -4.96
C SER A 389 -9.00 34.67 -5.03
N LEU A 390 -9.76 35.24 -4.08
CA LEU A 390 -10.05 36.67 -4.03
C LEU A 390 -8.82 37.52 -3.74
N SER A 391 -7.85 36.96 -3.03
CA SER A 391 -6.55 37.60 -2.76
C SER A 391 -5.56 37.47 -3.92
N GLY A 392 -5.94 36.81 -5.01
CA GLY A 392 -5.12 36.65 -6.21
C GLY A 392 -4.02 35.60 -6.09
N TYR A 393 -4.08 34.69 -5.12
CA TYR A 393 -3.11 33.60 -5.02
C TYR A 393 -3.32 32.56 -6.13
N HIS A 394 -2.21 32.04 -6.63
CA HIS A 394 -2.17 30.84 -7.46
C HIS A 394 -1.96 29.61 -6.58
N PHE A 395 -2.85 28.61 -6.69
CA PHE A 395 -2.79 27.42 -5.85
C PHE A 395 -3.52 26.25 -6.49
N ILE A 396 -3.16 25.05 -6.05
CA ILE A 396 -4.03 23.88 -6.18
C ILE A 396 -4.66 23.53 -4.84
N ALA A 397 -5.82 22.88 -4.88
CA ALA A 397 -6.44 22.27 -3.71
C ALA A 397 -6.97 20.87 -4.06
N ILE A 398 -6.66 19.91 -3.20
CA ILE A 398 -7.09 18.52 -3.32
C ILE A 398 -7.63 18.00 -1.99
N SER A 399 -8.48 16.99 -2.04
CA SER A 399 -9.05 16.36 -0.83
C SER A 399 -8.44 15.00 -0.53
N GLY A 400 -8.44 14.64 0.75
CA GLY A 400 -7.89 13.38 1.23
C GLY A 400 -8.21 13.13 2.70
N SER A 401 -7.41 12.27 3.33
CA SER A 401 -7.47 11.98 4.77
C SER A 401 -6.20 12.46 5.46
N GLY A 402 -6.30 13.50 6.28
CA GLY A 402 -5.17 14.09 6.99
C GLY A 402 -4.63 13.16 8.07
N LEU A 403 -3.43 12.63 7.88
CA LEU A 403 -2.88 11.52 8.68
C LEU A 403 -2.75 11.83 10.18
N PRO A 404 -2.31 13.01 10.63
CA PRO A 404 -2.16 13.31 12.06
C PRO A 404 -3.46 13.21 12.87
N VAL A 405 -4.62 13.44 12.23
CA VAL A 405 -5.93 13.35 12.88
C VAL A 405 -6.61 12.03 12.54
N ARG A 406 -6.61 11.65 11.26
CA ARG A 406 -7.35 10.50 10.74
C ARG A 406 -6.64 9.16 10.98
N GLY A 407 -5.32 9.16 11.17
CA GLY A 407 -4.54 7.95 11.47
C GLY A 407 -4.74 7.43 12.89
N LEU A 408 -5.08 8.33 13.82
CA LEU A 408 -5.14 8.04 15.26
C LEU A 408 -6.57 7.99 15.82
N THR A 409 -7.59 8.39 15.06
CA THR A 409 -8.96 8.49 15.54
C THR A 409 -9.84 7.35 15.04
N PRO A 410 -10.84 6.90 15.83
CA PRO A 410 -11.83 5.92 15.39
C PRO A 410 -12.92 6.56 14.50
N LEU A 411 -12.73 7.81 14.07
CA LEU A 411 -13.72 8.49 13.23
C LEU A 411 -13.86 7.76 11.89
N PRO A 412 -15.05 7.75 11.29
CA PRO A 412 -15.21 7.29 9.92
C PRO A 412 -14.22 8.02 9.02
N THR A 413 -13.54 7.23 8.19
CA THR A 413 -12.57 7.69 7.19
C THR A 413 -12.92 7.04 5.86
N PRO A 414 -12.57 7.64 4.71
CA PRO A 414 -12.64 6.94 3.44
C PRO A 414 -11.98 5.56 3.53
N ASP A 415 -12.65 4.55 3.01
CA ASP A 415 -12.24 3.15 3.13
C ASP A 415 -11.98 2.69 4.59
N SER A 416 -12.85 3.13 5.52
CA SER A 416 -12.82 3.00 7.00
C SER A 416 -12.69 1.59 7.60
N GLY A 417 -12.36 0.57 6.83
CA GLY A 417 -11.97 -0.72 7.39
C GLY A 417 -10.56 -0.69 7.98
N ASP A 418 -10.21 -1.74 8.72
CA ASP A 418 -8.82 -2.15 9.02
C ASP A 418 -8.02 -2.54 7.75
N SER A 419 -8.41 -1.97 6.59
CA SER A 419 -7.94 -2.31 5.27
C SER A 419 -6.43 -2.09 5.18
N GLU A 420 -5.71 -3.20 5.07
CA GLU A 420 -4.31 -3.19 4.70
C GLU A 420 -4.23 -3.30 3.18
N THR A 421 -3.75 -2.23 2.56
CA THR A 421 -3.79 -2.10 1.11
C THR A 421 -2.57 -1.32 0.60
N THR A 422 -2.52 -1.07 -0.71
CA THR A 422 -1.56 -0.10 -1.25
C THR A 422 -2.04 1.31 -0.92
N ARG A 423 -1.15 2.16 -0.43
CA ARG A 423 -1.46 3.52 0.02
C ARG A 423 -0.63 4.51 -0.76
N LEU A 424 -1.19 5.70 -0.97
CA LEU A 424 -0.51 6.87 -1.49
C LEU A 424 -0.72 8.00 -0.49
N ALA A 425 0.35 8.70 -0.14
CA ALA A 425 0.28 9.89 0.68
C ALA A 425 1.35 10.89 0.27
N MET A 426 1.12 12.13 0.66
CA MET A 426 2.09 13.22 0.51
C MET A 426 2.17 14.03 1.80
N GLY A 427 3.30 14.68 2.03
CA GLY A 427 3.49 15.58 3.16
C GLY A 427 4.62 16.58 2.96
N ALA A 428 4.53 17.70 3.66
CA ALA A 428 5.42 18.84 3.51
C ALA A 428 6.38 18.97 4.69
N ASP A 429 7.66 19.17 4.39
CA ASP A 429 8.68 19.63 5.35
C ASP A 429 8.98 21.09 5.02
N ASP A 430 8.16 21.99 5.58
CA ASP A 430 8.26 23.44 5.33
C ASP A 430 9.59 24.02 5.80
N ASN A 431 10.22 23.43 6.82
CA ASN A 431 11.51 23.88 7.34
C ASN A 431 12.63 23.71 6.30
N ASN A 432 12.52 22.69 5.44
CA ASN A 432 13.50 22.40 4.40
C ASN A 432 12.97 22.65 2.98
N SER A 433 11.75 23.16 2.84
CA SER A 433 11.06 23.32 1.55
C SER A 433 11.06 22.03 0.72
N LEU A 434 10.82 20.89 1.37
CA LEU A 434 10.73 19.58 0.71
C LEU A 434 9.29 19.08 0.70
N ILE A 435 8.96 18.27 -0.31
CA ILE A 435 7.79 17.42 -0.31
C ILE A 435 8.21 15.95 -0.30
N TYR A 436 7.51 15.17 0.51
CA TYR A 436 7.64 13.73 0.59
C TYR A 436 6.40 13.10 -0.02
N ILE A 437 6.60 12.12 -0.90
CA ILE A 437 5.51 11.36 -1.52
C ILE A 437 5.80 9.89 -1.31
N PHE A 438 4.87 9.19 -0.65
CA PHE A 438 4.98 7.77 -0.40
C PHE A 438 3.92 7.01 -1.18
N GLN A 439 4.33 5.96 -1.90
CA GLN A 439 3.41 4.97 -2.47
C GLN A 439 3.93 3.57 -2.15
N GLY A 440 3.09 2.70 -1.61
CA GLY A 440 3.52 1.33 -1.29
C GLY A 440 2.47 0.51 -0.58
N GLY A 441 2.80 -0.74 -0.27
CA GLY A 441 1.88 -1.73 0.28
C GLY A 441 1.49 -2.78 -0.75
N SER A 442 0.48 -3.59 -0.44
CA SER A 442 0.02 -4.71 -1.27
C SER A 442 -1.47 -4.94 -1.12
N TYR A 443 -2.08 -5.69 -2.04
CA TYR A 443 -3.46 -6.16 -1.87
C TYR A 443 -3.52 -7.19 -0.74
N ARG A 444 -4.14 -6.82 0.39
CA ARG A 444 -4.12 -7.58 1.66
C ARG A 444 -2.69 -7.65 2.22
N GLU A 445 -2.56 -7.59 3.55
CA GLU A 445 -1.25 -7.50 4.24
C GLU A 445 -0.39 -6.31 3.80
N GLY A 446 -1.04 -5.27 3.27
CA GLY A 446 -0.44 -3.99 2.92
C GLY A 446 -0.30 -3.04 4.11
N ILE A 447 -0.38 -1.75 3.80
CA ILE A 447 -0.18 -0.66 4.74
C ILE A 447 -1.55 -0.19 5.24
N SER A 448 -1.73 -0.15 6.56
CA SER A 448 -2.88 0.50 7.15
C SER A 448 -2.65 2.01 7.24
N ARG A 449 -3.73 2.79 7.35
CA ARG A 449 -3.65 4.24 7.56
C ARG A 449 -2.83 4.63 8.79
N ASN A 450 -2.89 3.82 9.85
CA ASN A 450 -2.09 4.05 11.05
C ASN A 450 -0.59 3.81 10.79
N ASP A 451 -0.22 2.78 10.03
CA ASP A 451 1.18 2.59 9.61
C ASP A 451 1.63 3.78 8.74
N LEU A 452 0.79 4.26 7.83
CA LEU A 452 1.10 5.41 7.00
C LEU A 452 1.33 6.68 7.83
N HIS A 453 0.51 6.89 8.87
CA HIS A 453 0.76 7.95 9.86
C HIS A 453 2.10 7.75 10.58
N HIS A 454 2.41 6.54 11.03
CA HIS A 454 3.68 6.23 11.71
C HIS A 454 4.91 6.49 10.84
N LEU A 455 4.83 6.30 9.52
CA LEU A 455 5.88 6.69 8.57
C LEU A 455 6.10 8.21 8.62
N TYR A 456 5.06 9.01 8.35
CA TYR A 456 5.17 10.47 8.31
C TYR A 456 5.53 11.07 9.67
N TYR A 457 5.05 10.49 10.76
CA TYR A 457 5.44 10.84 12.12
C TYR A 457 6.94 10.57 12.36
N GLY A 458 7.44 9.40 11.93
CA GLY A 458 8.86 9.05 12.01
C GLY A 458 9.77 9.99 11.19
N LEU A 459 9.27 10.48 10.05
CA LEU A 459 9.93 11.49 9.21
C LEU A 459 9.84 12.91 9.78
N SER A 460 9.18 13.12 10.92
CA SER A 460 8.92 14.43 11.51
C SER A 460 8.12 15.37 10.60
N ILE A 461 7.21 14.81 9.78
CA ILE A 461 6.36 15.57 8.86
C ILE A 461 4.99 15.81 9.50
N ALA A 462 4.78 17.03 9.97
CA ALA A 462 3.57 17.42 10.70
C ALA A 462 2.34 17.57 9.80
N GLN A 463 2.53 17.95 8.53
CA GLN A 463 1.46 18.11 7.55
C GLN A 463 1.54 16.99 6.52
N SER A 464 0.63 16.03 6.62
CA SER A 464 0.56 14.90 5.70
C SER A 464 -0.86 14.44 5.45
N MET A 465 -1.11 13.98 4.23
CA MET A 465 -2.43 13.57 3.77
C MET A 465 -2.34 12.30 2.93
N GLU A 466 -3.21 11.35 3.23
CA GLU A 466 -3.47 10.19 2.39
C GLU A 466 -4.44 10.53 1.27
N LEU A 467 -4.12 10.04 0.07
CA LEU A 467 -4.94 10.12 -1.14
C LEU A 467 -5.58 8.75 -1.43
N ASP A 468 -6.31 8.63 -2.54
CA ASP A 468 -6.99 7.37 -2.84
C ASP A 468 -6.03 6.18 -2.98
N GLY A 469 -6.38 5.11 -2.28
CA GLY A 469 -5.56 3.93 -2.05
C GLY A 469 -5.90 2.76 -2.98
N GLY A 470 -5.52 1.56 -2.54
CA GLY A 470 -5.83 0.31 -3.24
C GLY A 470 -5.34 0.30 -4.67
N GLY A 471 -6.22 -0.08 -5.60
CA GLY A 471 -5.87 -0.15 -7.01
C GLY A 471 -5.68 1.20 -7.70
N SER A 472 -6.09 2.28 -7.04
CA SER A 472 -5.93 3.66 -7.52
C SER A 472 -4.54 4.21 -7.22
N ALA A 473 -3.89 3.74 -6.16
CA ALA A 473 -2.61 4.25 -5.67
C ALA A 473 -1.46 3.99 -6.66
N ALA A 474 -1.13 4.99 -7.45
CA ALA A 474 -0.12 4.88 -8.50
C ALA A 474 0.82 6.09 -8.53
N LEU A 475 2.09 5.81 -8.87
CA LEU A 475 3.10 6.81 -9.22
C LEU A 475 3.57 6.59 -10.64
N ALA A 476 3.74 7.69 -11.36
CA ALA A 476 4.39 7.79 -12.66
C ALA A 476 5.48 8.87 -12.54
N LEU A 477 6.74 8.58 -12.90
CA LEU A 477 7.83 9.56 -12.79
C LEU A 477 8.83 9.47 -13.94
N LYS A 478 9.52 10.58 -14.21
CA LYS A 478 10.68 10.63 -15.11
C LYS A 478 11.85 9.90 -14.48
N ALA A 479 12.18 8.73 -15.01
CA ALA A 479 13.04 7.76 -14.33
C ALA A 479 14.46 8.26 -14.04
N ASP A 480 15.02 9.07 -14.93
CA ASP A 480 16.39 9.59 -14.98
C ASP A 480 16.62 10.85 -14.12
N GLU A 481 15.54 11.53 -13.75
CA GLU A 481 15.56 12.74 -12.92
C GLU A 481 15.75 12.47 -11.42
N PHE A 482 15.74 11.20 -11.00
CA PHE A 482 15.85 10.81 -9.60
C PHE A 482 17.17 10.12 -9.28
N THR A 483 17.76 10.50 -8.15
CA THR A 483 18.81 9.72 -7.50
C THR A 483 18.18 8.53 -6.78
N VAL A 484 18.50 7.30 -7.22
CA VAL A 484 17.94 6.07 -6.65
C VAL A 484 18.74 5.59 -5.44
N ARG A 485 18.03 5.19 -4.38
CA ARG A 485 18.57 4.64 -3.13
C ARG A 485 17.69 3.48 -2.66
N GLY A 486 18.21 2.67 -1.73
CA GLY A 486 17.51 1.49 -1.23
C GLY A 486 17.67 0.30 -2.16
N ASP A 487 16.58 -0.43 -2.39
CA ASP A 487 16.56 -1.58 -3.30
C ASP A 487 16.67 -1.16 -4.77
N THR A 488 16.94 -2.13 -5.64
CA THR A 488 16.89 -1.91 -7.09
C THR A 488 15.46 -1.58 -7.50
N ARG A 489 15.30 -0.50 -8.27
CA ARG A 489 14.01 -0.12 -8.83
C ARG A 489 13.47 -1.28 -9.69
N PRO A 490 12.24 -1.77 -9.44
CA PRO A 490 11.65 -2.83 -10.24
C PRO A 490 11.31 -2.33 -11.64
N ASP A 491 11.03 -3.25 -12.56
CA ASP A 491 10.58 -2.92 -13.91
C ASP A 491 9.34 -2.01 -13.89
N SER A 492 9.31 -1.05 -14.81
CA SER A 492 8.17 -0.14 -14.97
C SER A 492 6.93 -0.94 -15.34
N SER A 493 5.80 -0.64 -14.70
CA SER A 493 4.50 -1.20 -15.11
C SER A 493 3.89 -0.50 -16.32
N CYS A 494 4.48 0.60 -16.78
CA CYS A 494 4.05 1.36 -17.96
C CYS A 494 4.98 1.05 -19.14
N ASN A 495 4.48 1.23 -20.36
CA ASN A 495 5.20 0.89 -21.59
C ASN A 495 5.52 2.14 -22.41
N GLU A 496 6.00 3.19 -21.74
CA GLU A 496 6.39 4.48 -22.33
C GLU A 496 7.86 4.74 -22.01
N ALA A 497 8.64 5.15 -23.02
CA ALA A 497 10.07 5.41 -22.86
C ALA A 497 10.33 6.60 -21.91
N GLY A 498 11.26 6.43 -20.96
CA GLY A 498 11.59 7.46 -19.97
C GLY A 498 10.60 7.56 -18.79
N LEU A 499 9.44 6.91 -18.90
CA LEU A 499 8.45 6.83 -17.82
C LEU A 499 8.67 5.56 -16.98
N TRP A 500 8.79 5.74 -15.67
CA TRP A 500 8.65 4.65 -14.72
C TRP A 500 7.33 4.76 -13.97
N CYS A 501 6.57 3.66 -13.93
CA CYS A 501 5.37 3.55 -13.11
C CYS A 501 5.55 2.52 -11.98
N SER A 502 4.98 2.83 -10.82
CA SER A 502 5.01 1.96 -9.65
C SER A 502 4.37 0.59 -9.92
N LEU A 503 4.83 -0.42 -9.19
CA LEU A 503 4.31 -1.79 -9.30
C LEU A 503 2.80 -1.86 -9.09
N ILE A 504 2.18 -2.77 -9.84
CA ILE A 504 0.77 -3.09 -9.69
C ILE A 504 0.65 -4.25 -8.71
N THR A 505 0.03 -3.97 -7.58
CA THR A 505 -0.10 -4.89 -6.45
C THR A 505 -1.52 -5.45 -6.32
N GLN A 506 -2.40 -5.10 -7.26
CA GLN A 506 -3.77 -5.61 -7.32
C GLN A 506 -3.84 -6.97 -8.02
N PRO A 507 -4.84 -7.82 -7.69
CA PRO A 507 -4.97 -9.16 -8.27
C PRO A 507 -5.11 -9.20 -9.80
N ASP A 508 -5.67 -8.16 -10.42
CA ASP A 508 -5.86 -8.09 -11.87
C ASP A 508 -4.58 -7.66 -12.62
N GLY A 509 -3.54 -7.25 -11.90
CA GLY A 509 -2.28 -6.80 -12.46
C GLY A 509 -2.39 -5.55 -13.32
N LYS A 510 -3.46 -4.74 -13.16
CA LYS A 510 -3.67 -3.50 -13.91
C LYS A 510 -3.80 -2.28 -13.01
N HIS A 511 -3.23 -1.15 -13.44
CA HIS A 511 -3.52 0.14 -12.84
C HIS A 511 -4.99 0.48 -13.06
N ARG A 512 -5.66 0.93 -12.00
CA ARG A 512 -7.02 1.43 -12.09
C ARG A 512 -7.04 2.82 -12.72
N PRO A 513 -7.81 3.06 -13.80
CA PRO A 513 -8.06 4.41 -14.27
C PRO A 513 -8.88 5.21 -13.25
N VAL A 514 -8.49 6.45 -12.97
CA VAL A 514 -9.13 7.33 -11.98
C VAL A 514 -9.32 8.75 -12.53
N PRO A 515 -10.27 9.55 -11.99
CA PRO A 515 -10.67 10.83 -12.60
C PRO A 515 -9.76 12.00 -12.25
N SER A 516 -8.89 11.86 -11.24
CA SER A 516 -8.15 12.97 -10.66
C SER A 516 -6.68 12.63 -10.51
N TRP A 517 -5.84 13.55 -10.96
CA TRP A 517 -4.39 13.41 -11.01
C TRP A 517 -3.71 14.73 -10.71
N ILE A 518 -2.57 14.68 -10.04
CA ILE A 518 -1.67 15.81 -9.86
C ILE A 518 -0.36 15.52 -10.60
N GLY A 519 0.08 16.48 -11.39
CA GLY A 519 1.39 16.52 -12.03
C GLY A 519 2.29 17.53 -11.34
N LEU A 520 3.54 17.15 -11.08
CA LEU A 520 4.55 18.02 -10.47
C LEU A 520 5.63 18.31 -11.51
N ALA A 521 5.78 19.57 -11.91
CA ALA A 521 6.76 19.98 -12.90
C ALA A 521 7.74 20.99 -12.32
N ILE A 522 9.01 20.90 -12.70
CA ILE A 522 9.99 21.93 -12.35
C ILE A 522 9.89 23.03 -13.41
N ASN A 523 9.52 24.24 -13.00
CA ASN A 523 9.39 25.36 -13.92
C ASN A 523 9.71 26.69 -13.23
N ASN A 524 9.88 27.74 -14.03
CA ASN A 524 10.03 29.09 -13.52
C ASN A 524 8.66 29.63 -13.07
N LEU A 525 8.59 30.18 -11.85
CA LEU A 525 7.38 30.86 -11.39
C LEU A 525 7.36 32.26 -12.01
N ALA A 526 6.59 32.42 -13.09
CA ALA A 526 6.25 33.73 -13.63
C ALA A 526 5.18 34.39 -12.74
N ILE A 527 5.51 34.68 -11.48
CA ILE A 527 4.63 35.48 -10.61
C ILE A 527 4.77 36.93 -11.08
N GLY A 528 3.79 37.41 -11.85
CA GLY A 528 3.59 38.84 -12.02
C GLY A 528 3.36 39.45 -10.63
N GLN A 529 4.09 40.51 -10.30
CA GLN A 529 3.90 41.27 -9.06
C GLN A 529 2.49 41.80 -8.91
#